data_AF-A0A8T5AIK8-F1
#
_entry.id   AF-A0A8T5AIK8-F1
#
_cell.length_a   1.000
_cell.length_b   1.000
_cell.length_c   1.000
_cell.angle_alpha   90.00
_cell.angle_beta   90.00
_cell.angle_gamma   90.00
#
_symmetry.space_group_name_H-M   'P 1'
#
loop_
_entity.id
_entity.type
_entity.pdbx_description
1 polymer ?
#
loop_
_entity_poly.entity_id
_entity_poly.type
_entity_poly.pdbx_seq_one_letter_code
_entity_poly.pdbx_strand_id
1 'polypeptide(L)'
;MMLAETDLTKKIVEMSGQNVFSCNLCGKCTAGCPISDVMDIKPHQVVRLVQVKPEVLLESKAIWLCACCLTCVSRCPKMIDIAKIMEAYRILVLSLRKEDFVEYSPELSSLLPVQALVAVRSKYSMIHLPSYHPIIRLKKYFTRERLPMLMRGMRT
;
A
#
# COMPACT_ATOMS: atom_id res chain seq x y z
N MET A 1 -17.65 3.39 14.31
CA MET A 1 -17.19 4.78 14.47
C MET A 1 -16.66 5.23 13.11
N MET A 2 -17.46 5.97 12.33
CA MET A 2 -17.05 6.49 11.02
C MET A 2 -16.29 7.80 11.27
N LEU A 3 -15.03 7.87 10.83
CA LEU A 3 -14.28 9.13 10.82
C LEU A 3 -14.94 10.04 9.78
N ALA A 4 -15.16 11.31 10.11
CA ALA A 4 -15.63 12.28 9.12
C ALA A 4 -14.62 12.34 7.94
N GLU A 5 -15.11 12.50 6.70
CA GLU A 5 -14.29 12.43 5.48
C GLU A 5 -13.05 13.34 5.53
N THR A 6 -13.19 14.54 6.11
CA THR A 6 -12.10 15.51 6.29
C THR A 6 -11.06 15.11 7.34
N ASP A 7 -11.43 14.28 8.32
CA ASP A 7 -10.53 13.80 9.37
C ASP A 7 -9.61 12.69 8.84
N LEU A 8 -10.17 11.77 8.05
CA LEU A 8 -9.39 10.68 7.46
C LEU A 8 -8.34 11.19 6.46
N THR A 9 -8.70 12.15 5.59
CA THR A 9 -7.74 12.76 4.66
C THR A 9 -6.56 13.39 5.42
N LYS A 10 -6.82 14.16 6.48
CA LYS A 10 -5.77 14.79 7.30
C LYS A 10 -4.84 13.74 7.89
N LYS A 11 -5.41 12.68 8.48
CA LYS A 11 -4.65 11.57 9.06
C LYS A 11 -3.74 10.91 8.03
N ILE A 12 -4.24 10.63 6.83
CA ILE A 12 -3.45 10.01 5.75
C ILE A 12 -2.33 10.95 5.27
N VAL A 13 -2.62 12.25 5.13
CA VAL A 13 -1.62 13.26 4.76
C VAL A 13 -0.51 13.33 5.82
N GLU A 14 -0.86 13.32 7.10
CA GLU A 14 0.09 13.32 8.21
C GLU A 14 0.94 12.04 8.23
N MET A 15 0.31 10.87 8.17
CA MET A 15 1.01 9.57 8.19
C MET A 15 1.95 9.39 6.99
N SER A 16 1.53 9.83 5.80
CA SER A 16 2.32 9.67 4.57
C SER A 16 3.32 10.80 4.33
N GLY A 17 3.14 11.95 4.99
CA GLY A 17 3.88 13.19 4.72
C GLY A 17 3.68 13.73 3.30
N GLN A 18 2.59 13.36 2.61
CA GLN A 18 2.35 13.72 1.21
C GLN A 18 1.28 14.79 1.07
N ASN A 19 1.58 15.89 0.36
CA ASN A 19 0.58 16.89 0.02
C ASN A 19 -0.24 16.46 -1.21
N VAL A 20 -1.31 15.71 -0.98
CA VAL A 20 -2.22 15.22 -2.03
C VAL A 20 -2.95 16.34 -2.77
N PHE A 21 -3.15 17.51 -2.16
CA PHE A 21 -3.86 18.64 -2.77
C PHE A 21 -3.05 19.35 -3.85
N SER A 22 -1.74 19.10 -3.91
CA SER A 22 -0.89 19.58 -5.01
C SER A 22 -1.12 18.83 -6.33
N CYS A 23 -1.82 17.69 -6.30
CA CYS A 23 -2.05 16.85 -7.46
C CYS A 23 -3.05 17.48 -8.45
N ASN A 24 -2.65 17.53 -9.71
CA ASN A 24 -3.47 18.01 -10.83
C ASN A 24 -4.01 16.87 -11.72
N LEU A 25 -4.02 15.62 -11.23
CA LEU A 25 -4.55 14.44 -11.93
C LEU A 25 -3.95 14.13 -13.32
N CYS A 26 -2.69 14.48 -13.57
CA CYS A 26 -2.04 14.26 -14.87
C CYS A 26 -1.87 12.78 -15.33
N GLY A 27 -2.17 11.79 -14.50
CA GLY A 27 -2.15 10.36 -14.88
C GLY A 27 -0.77 9.70 -15.07
N LYS A 28 0.34 10.45 -15.04
CA LYS A 28 1.70 9.92 -15.27
C LYS A 28 2.08 8.75 -14.34
N CYS A 29 1.64 8.79 -13.08
CA CYS A 29 1.88 7.72 -12.12
C CYS A 29 1.21 6.40 -12.50
N THR A 30 0.05 6.46 -13.14
CA THR A 30 -0.66 5.27 -13.63
C THR A 30 -0.01 4.73 -14.88
N ALA A 31 0.32 5.58 -15.85
CA ALA A 31 1.03 5.18 -17.06
C ALA A 31 2.40 4.53 -16.76
N GLY A 32 3.06 4.93 -15.66
CA GLY A 32 4.31 4.33 -15.22
C GLY A 32 4.19 3.10 -14.33
N CYS A 33 2.99 2.72 -13.90
CA CYS A 33 2.82 1.66 -12.91
C CYS A 33 2.76 0.28 -13.60
N PRO A 34 3.69 -0.65 -13.28
CA PRO A 34 3.82 -1.93 -13.99
C PRO A 34 2.67 -2.91 -13.73
N ILE A 35 1.84 -2.64 -12.72
CA ILE A 35 0.73 -3.50 -12.29
C ILE A 35 -0.61 -2.76 -12.31
N SER A 36 -0.67 -1.60 -12.99
CA SER A 36 -1.88 -0.77 -13.00
C SER A 36 -3.08 -1.44 -13.65
N ASP A 37 -2.86 -2.39 -14.55
CA ASP A 37 -3.93 -3.11 -15.26
C ASP A 37 -4.69 -4.10 -14.37
N VAL A 38 -4.04 -4.61 -13.31
CA VAL A 38 -4.65 -5.54 -12.35
C VAL A 38 -5.10 -4.86 -11.05
N MET A 39 -4.95 -3.54 -10.95
CA MET A 39 -5.44 -2.75 -9.82
C MET A 39 -6.91 -2.37 -10.01
N ASP A 40 -7.70 -2.53 -8.95
CA ASP A 40 -9.07 -2.02 -8.86
C ASP A 40 -9.12 -0.48 -8.84
N ILE A 41 -8.12 0.16 -8.21
CA ILE A 41 -7.97 1.62 -8.18
C ILE A 41 -6.57 1.99 -8.67
N LYS A 42 -6.50 2.75 -9.77
CA LYS A 42 -5.23 3.15 -10.38
C LYS A 42 -4.53 4.23 -9.56
N PRO A 43 -3.19 4.35 -9.64
CA PRO A 43 -2.42 5.31 -8.84
C PRO A 43 -2.93 6.76 -8.85
N HIS A 44 -3.30 7.33 -10.00
CA HIS A 44 -3.83 8.70 -10.03
C HIS A 44 -5.19 8.83 -9.34
N GLN A 45 -6.02 7.78 -9.41
CA GLN A 45 -7.33 7.71 -8.76
C GLN A 45 -7.17 7.62 -7.25
N VAL A 46 -6.14 6.93 -6.75
CA VAL A 46 -5.81 6.89 -5.31
C VAL A 46 -5.65 8.30 -4.78
N VAL A 47 -4.80 9.13 -5.42
CA VAL A 47 -4.59 10.52 -4.97
C VAL A 47 -5.89 11.32 -5.02
N ARG A 48 -6.70 11.14 -6.07
CA ARG A 48 -8.01 11.79 -6.17
C ARG A 48 -8.94 11.38 -5.04
N LEU A 49 -9.03 10.09 -4.74
CA LEU A 49 -9.91 9.56 -3.69
C LEU A 49 -9.49 10.05 -2.32
N VAL A 50 -8.19 10.18 -2.03
CA VAL A 50 -7.75 10.81 -0.77
C VAL A 50 -8.30 12.24 -0.61
N GLN A 51 -8.45 12.98 -1.72
CA GLN A 51 -8.97 14.36 -1.67
C GLN A 51 -10.49 14.43 -1.46
N VAL A 52 -11.25 13.49 -2.01
CA VAL A 52 -12.72 13.61 -2.11
C VAL A 52 -13.52 12.54 -1.38
N LYS A 53 -12.95 11.34 -1.21
CA LYS A 53 -13.64 10.18 -0.66
C LYS A 53 -12.63 9.13 -0.12
N PRO A 54 -11.84 9.49 0.91
CA PRO A 54 -10.69 8.72 1.35
C PRO A 54 -11.05 7.32 1.87
N GLU A 55 -12.26 7.12 2.39
CA GLU A 55 -12.72 5.87 2.97
C GLU A 55 -12.82 4.72 1.95
N VAL A 56 -13.02 5.02 0.65
CA VAL A 56 -13.07 4.00 -0.42
C VAL A 56 -11.78 3.19 -0.49
N LEU A 57 -10.64 3.80 -0.16
CA LEU A 57 -9.34 3.15 -0.22
C LEU A 57 -9.12 2.13 0.92
N LEU A 58 -9.92 2.18 1.99
CA LEU A 58 -9.86 1.21 3.10
C LEU A 58 -10.25 -0.21 2.65
N GLU A 59 -11.08 -0.32 1.62
CA GLU A 59 -11.58 -1.58 1.07
C GLU A 59 -10.88 -2.00 -0.23
N SER A 60 -10.01 -1.14 -0.77
CA SER A 60 -9.37 -1.36 -2.06
C SER A 60 -8.28 -2.43 -2.01
N LYS A 61 -8.17 -3.23 -3.08
CA LYS A 61 -7.07 -4.19 -3.27
C LYS A 61 -5.77 -3.48 -3.67
N ALA A 62 -5.85 -2.28 -4.26
CA ALA A 62 -4.71 -1.52 -4.76
C ALA A 62 -3.65 -1.25 -3.68
N ILE A 63 -4.07 -1.01 -2.43
CA ILE A 63 -3.14 -0.78 -1.30
C ILE A 63 -2.24 -2.01 -1.05
N TRP A 64 -2.77 -3.21 -1.28
CA TRP A 64 -2.07 -4.48 -1.14
C TRP A 64 -1.28 -4.86 -2.38
N LEU A 65 -1.78 -4.52 -3.58
CA LEU A 65 -1.10 -4.80 -4.84
C LEU A 65 0.13 -3.91 -5.07
N CYS A 66 0.10 -2.65 -4.62
CA CYS A 66 1.16 -1.66 -4.88
C CYS A 66 2.57 -2.21 -4.62
N ALA A 67 3.41 -2.38 -5.63
CA ALA A 67 4.74 -2.98 -5.46
C ALA A 67 5.78 -2.09 -4.75
N CYS A 68 5.40 -0.91 -4.24
CA CYS A 68 6.32 0.07 -3.66
C CYS A 68 7.56 0.37 -4.54
N CYS A 69 7.42 0.28 -5.86
CA CYS A 69 8.53 0.43 -6.82
C CYS A 69 8.99 1.88 -7.04
N LEU A 70 8.35 2.85 -6.37
CA LEU A 70 8.67 4.28 -6.41
C LEU A 70 8.61 4.97 -7.79
N THR A 71 8.12 4.28 -8.82
CA THR A 71 7.95 4.87 -10.17
C THR A 71 6.96 6.04 -10.18
N CYS A 72 5.99 6.03 -9.26
CA CYS A 72 5.03 7.11 -9.13
C CYS A 72 5.69 8.44 -8.73
N VAL A 73 6.60 8.43 -7.75
CA VAL A 73 7.29 9.65 -7.30
C VAL A 73 8.30 10.14 -8.33
N SER A 74 9.05 9.23 -8.96
CA SER A 74 10.07 9.62 -9.95
C SER A 74 9.50 10.29 -11.20
N ARG A 75 8.23 10.00 -11.55
CA ARG A 75 7.55 10.60 -12.70
C ARG A 75 6.62 11.76 -12.34
N CYS A 76 6.38 11.99 -11.05
CA CYS A 76 5.41 12.98 -10.61
C CYS A 76 6.02 14.40 -10.66
N PRO A 77 5.46 15.34 -11.45
CA PRO A 77 5.95 16.73 -11.47
C PRO A 77 5.69 17.47 -10.14
N LYS A 78 4.87 16.87 -9.26
CA LYS A 78 4.56 17.38 -7.92
C LYS A 78 5.25 16.60 -6.80
N MET A 79 6.12 15.65 -7.15
CA MET A 79 6.88 14.83 -6.19
C MET A 79 6.01 14.06 -5.19
N ILE A 80 4.80 13.67 -5.59
CA ILE A 80 3.89 12.89 -4.73
C ILE A 80 4.32 11.42 -4.73
N ASP A 81 4.65 10.91 -3.55
CA ASP A 81 4.95 9.51 -3.29
C ASP A 81 3.69 8.71 -2.95
N ILE A 82 3.10 8.10 -3.97
CA ILE A 82 1.88 7.28 -3.82
C ILE A 82 2.19 6.00 -3.03
N ALA A 83 3.43 5.50 -3.01
CA ALA A 83 3.78 4.32 -2.22
C ALA A 83 3.62 4.59 -0.71
N LYS A 84 4.01 5.80 -0.24
CA LYS A 84 3.78 6.24 1.14
C LYS A 84 2.30 6.43 1.47
N ILE A 85 1.49 6.89 0.51
CA ILE A 85 0.03 6.97 0.69
C ILE A 85 -0.55 5.56 0.86
N MET A 86 -0.20 4.62 -0.02
CA MET A 86 -0.65 3.23 0.07
C MET A 86 -0.22 2.57 1.38
N GLU A 87 0.99 2.88 1.86
CA GLU A 87 1.48 2.45 3.15
C GLU A 87 0.65 2.96 4.32
N ALA A 88 0.33 4.26 4.35
CA ALA A 88 -0.52 4.84 5.38
C ALA A 88 -1.88 4.12 5.46
N TYR A 89 -2.49 3.81 4.32
CA TYR A 89 -3.73 3.00 4.29
C TYR A 89 -3.53 1.58 4.80
N ARG A 90 -2.44 0.89 4.42
CA ARG A 90 -2.15 -0.46 4.94
C ARG A 90 -2.01 -0.45 6.45
N ILE A 91 -1.24 0.48 7.01
CA ILE A 91 -1.05 0.63 8.46
C ILE A 91 -2.40 0.88 9.15
N LEU A 92 -3.22 1.78 8.59
CA LEU A 92 -4.54 2.08 9.14
C LEU A 92 -5.47 0.86 9.13
N VAL A 93 -5.55 0.13 8.02
CA VAL A 93 -6.39 -1.08 7.91
C VAL A 93 -5.95 -2.17 8.90
N LEU A 94 -4.64 -2.43 9.00
CA LEU A 94 -4.11 -3.41 9.95
C LEU A 94 -4.41 -3.02 11.40
N SER A 95 -4.25 -1.73 11.72
CA SER A 95 -4.55 -1.20 13.06
C SER A 95 -6.03 -1.36 13.41
N LEU A 96 -6.93 -1.16 12.45
CA LEU A 96 -8.38 -1.29 12.65
C LEU A 96 -8.81 -2.76 12.80
N ARG A 97 -8.22 -3.67 12.04
CA ARG A 97 -8.58 -5.10 12.05
C ARG A 97 -7.98 -5.87 13.23
N LYS A 98 -7.04 -5.26 13.97
CA LYS A 98 -6.20 -5.98 14.96
C LYS A 98 -5.56 -7.23 14.34
N GLU A 99 -5.32 -7.20 13.03
CA GLU A 99 -4.71 -8.29 12.30
C GLU A 99 -3.19 -8.21 12.46
N ASP A 100 -2.61 -9.38 12.71
CA ASP A 100 -1.17 -9.54 12.86
C ASP A 100 -0.43 -9.29 11.55
N PHE A 101 0.78 -8.76 11.68
CA PHE A 101 1.71 -8.61 10.58
C PHE A 101 2.17 -9.98 10.06
N VAL A 102 2.33 -10.07 8.74
CA VAL A 102 2.80 -11.29 8.07
C VAL A 102 4.32 -11.38 8.17
N GLU A 103 4.83 -12.40 8.85
CA GLU A 103 6.24 -12.76 8.81
C GLU A 103 6.60 -13.42 7.48
N TYR A 104 7.70 -12.93 6.89
CA TYR A 104 8.26 -13.41 5.63
C TYR A 104 9.10 -14.68 5.85
N SER A 105 8.82 -15.75 5.11
CA SER A 105 9.62 -16.98 5.13
C SER A 105 10.83 -16.85 4.18
N PRO A 106 12.07 -17.09 4.64
CA PRO A 106 13.30 -16.95 3.85
C PRO A 106 13.29 -17.76 2.54
N GLU A 107 12.60 -18.90 2.52
CA GLU A 107 12.51 -19.82 1.38
C GLU A 107 11.77 -19.21 0.19
N LEU A 108 10.94 -18.18 0.41
CA LEU A 108 10.25 -17.46 -0.66
C LEU A 108 11.19 -16.53 -1.44
N SER A 109 12.38 -16.21 -0.91
CA SER A 109 13.31 -15.22 -1.49
C SER A 109 13.91 -15.67 -2.80
N SER A 110 14.21 -16.96 -2.89
CA SER A 110 14.79 -17.56 -4.09
C SER A 110 13.77 -17.77 -5.20
N LEU A 111 12.47 -17.70 -4.89
CA LEU A 111 11.37 -17.95 -5.81
C LEU A 111 10.72 -16.67 -6.35
N LEU A 112 10.93 -15.55 -5.67
CA LEU A 112 10.33 -14.27 -6.05
C LEU A 112 11.25 -13.47 -6.99
N PRO A 113 10.70 -12.86 -8.04
CA PRO A 113 11.42 -11.82 -8.78
C PRO A 113 11.89 -10.71 -7.84
N VAL A 114 13.04 -10.09 -8.12
CA VAL A 114 13.64 -9.03 -7.29
C VAL A 114 12.64 -7.91 -6.97
N GLN A 115 11.80 -7.53 -7.93
CA GLN A 115 10.73 -6.54 -7.76
C GLN A 115 9.72 -6.96 -6.68
N ALA A 116 9.31 -8.22 -6.66
CA ALA A 116 8.40 -8.77 -5.66
C ALA A 116 9.10 -8.89 -4.29
N LEU A 117 10.38 -9.27 -4.26
CA LEU A 117 11.18 -9.30 -3.04
C LEU A 117 11.28 -7.90 -2.40
N VAL A 118 11.62 -6.87 -3.20
CA VAL A 118 11.69 -5.48 -2.73
C VAL A 118 10.32 -4.98 -2.29
N ALA A 119 9.26 -5.28 -3.03
CA ALA A 119 7.90 -4.91 -2.65
C ALA A 119 7.51 -5.51 -1.29
N VAL A 120 7.73 -6.81 -1.10
CA VAL A 120 7.48 -7.51 0.16
C VAL A 120 8.34 -6.93 1.26
N ARG A 121 9.64 -6.74 1.01
CA ARG A 121 10.55 -6.14 1.99
C ARG A 121 10.08 -4.73 2.37
N SER A 122 9.81 -3.83 1.44
CA SER A 122 9.31 -2.48 1.75
C SER A 122 7.93 -2.49 2.42
N LYS A 123 7.05 -3.45 2.13
CA LYS A 123 5.74 -3.57 2.78
C LYS A 123 5.80 -4.12 4.20
N TYR A 124 6.76 -5.00 4.47
CA TYR A 124 6.83 -5.83 5.68
C TYR A 124 8.17 -5.72 6.44
N SER A 125 9.10 -4.80 6.10
CA SER A 125 10.41 -4.66 6.78
C SER A 125 10.53 -3.45 7.70
N MET A 126 9.48 -2.62 7.79
CA MET A 126 9.37 -1.64 8.89
C MET A 126 9.08 -2.30 10.25
N ILE A 127 9.18 -3.63 10.34
CA ILE A 127 8.99 -4.42 11.55
C ILE A 127 10.09 -4.15 12.60
N HIS A 128 11.23 -3.54 12.23
CA HIS A 128 12.36 -3.30 13.15
C HIS A 128 12.63 -1.84 13.52
N LEU A 129 11.80 -0.86 13.13
CA LEU A 129 12.01 0.54 13.54
C LEU A 129 11.40 0.79 14.94
N PRO A 130 12.21 1.06 15.98
CA PRO A 130 11.74 1.19 17.37
C PRO A 130 10.72 2.30 17.59
N SER A 131 10.68 3.32 16.72
CA SER A 131 9.83 4.50 16.88
C SER A 131 8.34 4.27 16.62
N TYR A 132 7.95 3.13 16.03
CA TYR A 132 6.54 2.79 15.73
C TYR A 132 5.95 1.71 16.65
N HIS A 133 6.70 1.33 17.70
CA HIS A 133 6.44 0.16 18.54
C HIS A 133 5.77 0.45 19.90
N PRO A 134 4.57 1.08 19.98
CA PRO A 134 3.77 0.92 21.20
C PRO A 134 2.52 0.02 21.06
N ILE A 135 2.00 -0.26 19.86
CA ILE A 135 0.57 -0.63 19.76
C ILE A 135 0.27 -2.11 19.41
N ILE A 136 1.16 -2.88 18.79
CA ILE A 136 0.73 -4.18 18.22
C ILE A 136 1.66 -5.33 18.61
N ARG A 137 1.11 -6.28 19.37
CA ARG A 137 1.74 -7.50 19.88
C ARG A 137 1.27 -8.69 19.03
N LEU A 138 2.24 -9.50 18.60
CA LEU A 138 2.32 -10.45 17.47
C LEU A 138 1.57 -11.80 17.58
N LYS A 139 1.11 -12.37 16.44
CA LYS A 139 1.55 -13.65 15.80
C LYS A 139 0.71 -14.11 14.57
N LYS A 140 1.30 -14.29 13.37
CA LYS A 140 1.09 -15.47 12.45
C LYS A 140 1.91 -15.46 11.14
N TYR A 141 2.40 -16.64 10.75
CA TYR A 141 3.26 -16.93 9.58
C TYR A 141 2.47 -17.23 8.28
N PHE A 142 3.09 -16.96 7.12
CA PHE A 142 2.60 -17.42 5.81
C PHE A 142 3.29 -18.74 5.41
N THR A 143 2.59 -19.87 5.47
CA THR A 143 3.09 -21.18 5.01
C THR A 143 2.74 -21.43 3.53
N ARG A 144 3.61 -22.20 2.86
CA ARG A 144 3.57 -22.57 1.42
C ARG A 144 2.21 -23.09 0.92
N GLU A 145 1.36 -23.58 1.82
CA GLU A 145 0.03 -24.14 1.54
C GLU A 145 -1.02 -23.08 1.15
N ARG A 146 -0.82 -21.79 1.49
CA ARG A 146 -1.79 -20.71 1.20
C ARG A 146 -1.46 -19.86 -0.04
N LEU A 147 -0.36 -20.17 -0.74
CA LEU A 147 -0.05 -19.61 -2.07
C LEU A 147 -1.17 -19.73 -3.13
N PRO A 148 -2.10 -20.73 -3.11
CA PRO A 148 -3.07 -20.87 -4.19
C PRO A 148 -4.10 -19.74 -4.29
N MET A 149 -4.31 -18.91 -3.26
CA MET A 149 -5.33 -17.86 -3.32
C MET A 149 -4.92 -16.63 -4.13
N LEU A 150 -3.62 -16.36 -4.28
CA LEU A 150 -3.10 -15.29 -5.14
C LEU A 150 -2.99 -15.70 -6.61
N MET A 151 -2.73 -16.99 -6.88
CA MET A 151 -2.59 -17.53 -8.24
C MET A 151 -3.93 -17.90 -8.91
N ARG A 152 -5.03 -18.02 -8.15
CA ARG A 152 -6.36 -18.36 -8.70
C ARG A 152 -7.07 -17.22 -9.44
N GLY A 153 -6.54 -15.99 -9.38
CA GLY A 153 -7.04 -14.85 -10.15
C GLY A 153 -6.21 -14.49 -11.40
N MET A 154 -5.17 -15.26 -11.71
CA MET A 154 -4.25 -15.04 -12.85
C MET A 154 -4.48 -16.02 -14.00
N ARG A 155 -5.63 -16.70 -14.05
CA ARG A 155 -6.06 -17.49 -15.20
C ARG A 155 -7.37 -16.94 -15.75
N THR A 156 -7.23 -15.96 -16.64
CA THR A 156 -8.02 -15.77 -17.86
C THR A 156 -7.09 -15.18 -18.89
#